data_AF-A0A8T6SIP7-F1
#
_entry.id   AF-A0A8T6SIP7-F1
#
_cell.length_a   1.000
_cell.length_b   1.000
_cell.length_c   1.000
_cell.angle_alpha   90.00
_cell.angle_beta   90.00
_cell.angle_gamma   90.00
#
_symmetry.space_group_name_H-M   'P 1'
#
loop_
_entity.id
_entity.type
_entity.pdbx_description
1 polymer ?
#
loop_
_entity_poly.entity_id
_entity_poly.type
_entity_poly.pdbx_seq_one_letter_code
_entity_poly.pdbx_strand_id
1 'polypeptide(L)'
;MSKISVLIPAYMERENLPRLIKQLRETLRGKDFEVIIVNDGNRDGSVQVIKDLEKKYREVKGLFSNERRGKTRAIKDGFQGSKGDIIVVIDADLQYSPENIPKLIEELKHADVVNGLRVDRKDGITRVLESKIYNLLVRFFFGVNFHDCNSGLKVFKRKVLEDIVGQIKDGWHRYVLILAVKKGHRVTEVPIRHYTR
;
A
#
# COMPACT_ATOMS: atom_id res chain seq x y z
N MET A 1 -12.09 7.36 -17.52
CA MET A 1 -11.78 7.34 -16.08
C MET A 1 -10.41 6.70 -15.93
N SER A 2 -9.55 7.23 -15.05
CA SER A 2 -8.23 6.62 -14.79
C SER A 2 -8.37 5.23 -14.18
N LYS A 3 -7.58 4.27 -14.65
CA LYS A 3 -7.58 2.90 -14.13
C LYS A 3 -6.82 2.85 -12.80
N ILE A 4 -7.31 2.05 -11.84
CA ILE A 4 -6.72 1.90 -10.51
C ILE A 4 -6.02 0.54 -10.41
N SER A 5 -4.76 0.51 -9.97
CA SER A 5 -4.07 -0.73 -9.60
C SER A 5 -3.87 -0.81 -8.10
N VAL A 6 -4.45 -1.82 -7.47
CA VAL A 6 -4.28 -2.09 -6.03
C VAL A 6 -3.20 -3.15 -5.85
N LEU A 7 -2.08 -2.77 -5.25
CA LEU A 7 -0.95 -3.64 -4.95
C LEU A 7 -1.07 -4.14 -3.51
N ILE A 8 -1.05 -5.46 -3.35
CA ILE A 8 -1.18 -6.12 -2.05
C ILE A 8 0.05 -7.00 -1.81
N PRO A 9 1.09 -6.49 -1.12
CA PRO A 9 2.17 -7.32 -0.60
C PRO A 9 1.61 -8.31 0.43
N ALA A 10 1.76 -9.61 0.19
CA ALA A 10 1.17 -10.65 1.03
C ALA A 10 2.21 -11.65 1.55
N TYR A 11 2.34 -11.75 2.87
CA TYR A 11 3.17 -12.73 3.56
C TYR A 11 2.42 -13.30 4.77
N MET A 12 2.06 -14.58 4.74
CA MET A 12 1.29 -15.29 5.77
C MET A 12 -0.11 -14.69 6.05
N GLU A 13 -0.80 -14.21 5.01
CA GLU A 13 -2.10 -13.52 5.14
C GLU A 13 -3.24 -14.25 4.40
N ARG A 14 -3.12 -15.59 4.24
CA ARG A 14 -4.05 -16.41 3.43
C ARG A 14 -5.53 -16.26 3.82
N GLU A 15 -5.82 -16.08 5.10
CA GLU A 15 -7.19 -15.99 5.63
C GLU A 15 -7.82 -14.60 5.41
N ASN A 16 -6.96 -13.58 5.33
CA ASN A 16 -7.37 -12.20 5.15
C ASN A 16 -7.61 -11.84 3.68
N LEU A 17 -6.88 -12.45 2.75
CA LEU A 17 -6.98 -12.16 1.31
C LEU A 17 -8.43 -12.23 0.79
N PRO A 18 -9.23 -13.28 1.01
CA PRO A 18 -10.60 -13.33 0.49
C PRO A 18 -11.49 -12.19 1.01
N ARG A 19 -11.32 -11.83 2.28
CA ARG A 19 -12.07 -10.73 2.92
C ARG A 19 -11.66 -9.38 2.35
N LEU A 20 -10.35 -9.14 2.22
CA LEU A 20 -9.80 -7.91 1.65
C LEU A 20 -10.27 -7.71 0.20
N ILE A 21 -10.21 -8.77 -0.62
CA ILE A 21 -10.68 -8.70 -2.01
C ILE A 21 -12.18 -8.37 -2.06
N LYS A 22 -13.01 -9.00 -1.21
CA LYS A 22 -14.44 -8.68 -1.16
C LYS A 22 -14.68 -7.20 -0.84
N GLN A 23 -14.02 -6.66 0.19
CA GLN A 23 -14.15 -5.24 0.58
C GLN A 23 -13.65 -4.28 -0.52
N LEU A 24 -12.55 -4.62 -1.21
CA LEU A 24 -12.05 -3.84 -2.35
C LEU A 24 -13.06 -3.78 -3.49
N ARG A 25 -13.68 -4.91 -3.84
CA ARG A 25 -14.69 -4.98 -4.90
C ARG A 25 -15.94 -4.16 -4.56
N GLU A 26 -16.37 -4.21 -3.30
CA GLU A 26 -17.50 -3.40 -2.82
C GLU A 26 -17.16 -1.91 -2.87
N THR A 27 -15.97 -1.53 -2.40
CA THR A 27 -15.52 -0.13 -2.36
C THR A 27 -15.30 0.47 -3.76
N LEU A 28 -14.72 -0.30 -4.67
CA LEU A 28 -14.36 0.15 -6.02
C LEU A 28 -15.42 -0.24 -7.07
N ARG A 29 -16.65 -0.58 -6.64
CA ARG A 29 -17.74 -0.95 -7.53
C ARG A 29 -18.00 0.15 -8.56
N GLY A 30 -18.02 -0.23 -9.84
CA GLY A 30 -18.22 0.70 -10.96
C GLY A 30 -16.98 1.52 -11.35
N LYS A 31 -15.80 1.24 -10.75
CA LYS A 31 -14.50 1.77 -11.20
C LYS A 31 -13.78 0.74 -12.07
N ASP A 32 -12.92 1.21 -12.96
CA ASP A 32 -11.96 0.34 -13.65
C ASP A 32 -10.76 0.13 -12.74
N PHE A 33 -10.60 -1.09 -12.22
CA PHE A 33 -9.52 -1.44 -11.33
C PHE A 33 -9.00 -2.86 -11.56
N GLU A 34 -7.78 -3.09 -11.11
CA GLU A 34 -7.17 -4.40 -10.97
C GLU A 34 -6.52 -4.54 -9.60
N VAL A 35 -6.37 -5.77 -9.14
CA VAL A 35 -5.73 -6.11 -7.87
C VAL A 35 -4.57 -7.05 -8.16
N ILE A 36 -3.39 -6.68 -7.68
CA ILE A 36 -2.16 -7.45 -7.86
C ILE A 36 -1.69 -7.90 -6.49
N ILE A 37 -1.91 -9.18 -6.21
CA ILE A 37 -1.48 -9.82 -4.97
C ILE A 37 -0.06 -10.35 -5.20
N VAL A 38 0.90 -9.83 -4.47
CA VAL A 38 2.30 -10.24 -4.58
C VAL A 38 2.65 -11.15 -3.41
N ASN A 39 2.69 -12.46 -3.70
CA ASN A 39 3.05 -13.50 -2.74
C ASN A 39 4.56 -13.53 -2.53
N ASP A 40 4.98 -13.18 -1.31
CA ASP A 40 6.39 -13.03 -0.95
C ASP A 40 7.00 -14.33 -0.37
N GLY A 41 6.92 -15.44 -1.11
CA GLY A 41 7.56 -16.70 -0.73
C GLY A 41 6.81 -17.52 0.33
N ASN A 42 5.48 -17.49 0.31
CA ASN A 42 4.67 -18.18 1.32
C ASN A 42 4.67 -19.70 1.15
N ARG A 43 4.73 -20.44 2.28
CA ARG A 43 4.61 -21.90 2.34
C ARG A 43 3.32 -22.39 3.02
N ASP A 44 2.39 -21.49 3.29
CA ASP A 44 1.19 -21.71 4.12
C ASP A 44 -0.09 -22.01 3.32
N GLY A 45 0.01 -22.24 2.01
CA GLY A 45 -1.14 -22.40 1.12
C GLY A 45 -1.68 -21.10 0.52
N SER A 46 -1.11 -19.93 0.83
CA SER A 46 -1.50 -18.63 0.23
C SER A 46 -1.52 -18.66 -1.30
N VAL A 47 -0.64 -19.44 -1.94
CA VAL A 47 -0.61 -19.57 -3.41
C VAL A 47 -1.92 -20.12 -3.96
N GLN A 48 -2.49 -21.14 -3.30
CA GLN A 48 -3.74 -21.75 -3.74
C GLN A 48 -4.91 -20.77 -3.57
N VAL A 49 -4.97 -20.08 -2.42
CA VAL A 49 -5.98 -19.04 -2.17
C VAL A 49 -5.94 -17.94 -3.23
N ILE A 50 -4.75 -17.47 -3.60
CA ILE A 50 -4.59 -16.45 -4.65
C ILE A 50 -5.09 -16.97 -6.00
N LYS A 51 -4.70 -18.19 -6.39
CA LYS A 51 -5.18 -18.81 -7.65
C LYS A 51 -6.70 -18.97 -7.69
N ASP A 52 -7.32 -19.32 -6.57
CA ASP A 52 -8.77 -19.43 -6.49
C ASP A 52 -9.46 -18.06 -6.58
N LEU A 53 -8.84 -17.01 -6.05
CA LEU A 53 -9.28 -15.63 -6.22
C LEU A 53 -9.14 -15.15 -7.68
N GLU A 54 -8.05 -15.49 -8.38
CA GLU A 54 -7.86 -15.20 -9.82
C GLU A 54 -8.95 -15.86 -10.67
N LYS A 55 -9.28 -17.13 -10.38
CA LYS A 55 -10.37 -17.84 -11.08
C LYS A 55 -11.74 -17.21 -10.84
N LYS A 56 -11.96 -16.70 -9.62
CA LYS A 56 -13.25 -16.14 -9.19
C LYS A 56 -13.46 -14.70 -9.67
N TYR A 57 -12.39 -13.91 -9.76
CA TYR A 57 -12.45 -12.48 -10.02
C TYR A 57 -11.44 -12.09 -11.11
N ARG A 58 -11.95 -11.67 -12.28
CA ARG A 58 -11.15 -11.29 -13.46
C ARG A 58 -10.18 -10.13 -13.21
N GLU A 59 -10.50 -9.29 -12.25
CA GLU A 59 -9.68 -8.13 -11.86
C GLU A 59 -8.50 -8.52 -10.95
N VAL A 60 -8.45 -9.75 -10.43
CA VAL A 60 -7.38 -10.21 -9.53
C VAL A 60 -6.29 -10.94 -10.30
N LYS A 61 -5.03 -10.61 -9.99
CA LYS A 61 -3.84 -11.28 -10.50
C LYS A 61 -2.86 -11.58 -9.35
N GLY A 62 -2.30 -12.78 -9.36
CA GLY A 62 -1.23 -13.20 -8.48
C GLY A 62 0.15 -13.02 -9.12
N LEU A 63 1.12 -12.53 -8.35
CA LEU A 63 2.54 -12.63 -8.65
C LEU A 63 3.20 -13.47 -7.56
N PHE A 64 3.99 -14.46 -7.94
CA PHE A 64 4.52 -15.46 -7.02
C PHE A 64 6.04 -15.42 -6.98
N SER A 65 6.59 -15.24 -5.78
CA SER A 65 8.02 -15.46 -5.51
C SER A 65 8.21 -16.81 -4.81
N ASN A 66 9.28 -17.53 -5.15
CA ASN A 66 9.64 -18.80 -4.51
C ASN A 66 10.38 -18.61 -3.18
N GLU A 67 10.86 -17.39 -2.92
CA GLU A 67 11.61 -17.02 -1.72
C GLU A 67 11.07 -15.70 -1.15
N ARG A 68 11.33 -15.45 0.12
CA ARG A 68 10.95 -14.20 0.79
C ARG A 68 11.92 -13.09 0.41
N ARG A 69 11.41 -12.08 -0.30
CA ARG A 69 12.17 -10.92 -0.81
C ARG A 69 11.78 -9.60 -0.14
N GLY A 70 10.73 -9.62 0.67
CA GLY A 70 10.29 -8.51 1.50
C GLY A 70 9.34 -7.53 0.81
N LYS A 71 8.67 -6.71 1.63
CA LYS A 71 7.62 -5.77 1.21
C LYS A 71 8.06 -4.79 0.12
N THR A 72 9.29 -4.29 0.19
CA THR A 72 9.80 -3.38 -0.85
C THR A 72 9.78 -4.05 -2.21
N ARG A 73 10.34 -5.26 -2.30
CA ARG A 73 10.40 -5.99 -3.57
C ARG A 73 9.01 -6.34 -4.05
N ALA A 74 8.12 -6.75 -3.15
CA ALA A 74 6.73 -7.01 -3.47
C ALA A 74 6.03 -5.78 -4.08
N ILE A 75 6.25 -4.58 -3.54
CA ILE A 75 5.72 -3.33 -4.13
C ILE A 75 6.31 -3.09 -5.52
N LYS A 76 7.61 -3.33 -5.73
CA LYS A 76 8.26 -3.18 -7.05
C LYS A 76 7.68 -4.13 -8.09
N ASP A 77 7.61 -5.41 -7.76
CA ASP A 77 7.13 -6.44 -8.68
C ASP A 77 5.63 -6.21 -8.98
N GLY A 78 4.84 -5.84 -7.96
CA GLY A 78 3.45 -5.43 -8.12
C GLY A 78 3.29 -4.22 -9.02
N PHE A 79 4.11 -3.19 -8.84
CA PHE A 79 4.10 -2.00 -9.69
C PHE A 79 4.47 -2.31 -11.14
N GLN A 80 5.49 -3.14 -11.39
CA GLN A 80 5.86 -3.60 -12.73
C GLN A 80 4.76 -4.41 -13.41
N GLY A 81 4.00 -5.19 -12.64
CA GLY A 81 2.85 -5.95 -13.13
C GLY A 81 1.58 -5.14 -13.36
N SER A 82 1.56 -3.85 -12.97
CA SER A 82 0.38 -2.98 -12.94
C SER A 82 0.23 -2.08 -14.15
N LYS A 83 -1.01 -1.70 -14.47
CA LYS A 83 -1.40 -0.92 -15.66
C LYS A 83 -2.20 0.35 -15.35
N GLY A 84 -2.64 0.55 -14.11
CA GLY A 84 -3.48 1.68 -13.71
C GLY A 84 -2.70 2.98 -13.55
N ASP A 85 -3.31 4.12 -13.88
CA ASP A 85 -2.72 5.45 -13.70
C ASP A 85 -2.63 5.87 -12.22
N ILE A 86 -3.46 5.25 -11.38
CA ILE A 86 -3.47 5.42 -9.93
C ILE A 86 -3.00 4.11 -9.30
N ILE A 87 -2.00 4.19 -8.43
CA ILE A 87 -1.48 3.05 -7.68
C ILE A 87 -1.90 3.16 -6.23
N VAL A 88 -2.61 2.15 -5.74
CA VAL A 88 -2.92 1.98 -4.33
C VAL A 88 -2.00 0.90 -3.79
N VAL A 89 -1.31 1.15 -2.69
CA VAL A 89 -0.62 0.11 -1.92
C VAL A 89 -1.39 -0.07 -0.62
N ILE A 90 -1.80 -1.30 -0.32
CA ILE A 90 -2.53 -1.66 0.89
C ILE A 90 -1.98 -2.95 1.50
N ASP A 91 -1.85 -2.99 2.83
CA ASP A 91 -1.42 -4.19 3.54
C ASP A 91 -2.54 -5.25 3.60
N ALA A 92 -2.14 -6.53 3.58
CA ALA A 92 -3.06 -7.65 3.52
C ALA A 92 -3.71 -8.02 4.86
N ASP A 93 -3.33 -7.36 5.97
CA ASP A 93 -3.68 -7.72 7.35
C ASP A 93 -5.04 -7.17 7.85
N LEU A 94 -5.81 -6.50 6.98
CA LEU A 94 -7.10 -5.85 7.29
C LEU A 94 -7.03 -4.73 8.33
N GLN A 95 -5.83 -4.25 8.71
CA GLN A 95 -5.71 -3.08 9.61
C GLN A 95 -6.15 -1.78 8.95
N TYR A 96 -6.14 -1.75 7.61
CA TYR A 96 -6.55 -0.64 6.77
C TYR A 96 -7.84 -0.99 6.05
N SER A 97 -8.90 -0.20 6.25
CA SER A 97 -10.15 -0.40 5.52
C SER A 97 -10.03 0.12 4.09
N PRO A 98 -10.35 -0.71 3.06
CA PRO A 98 -10.46 -0.26 1.68
C PRO A 98 -11.38 0.94 1.48
N GLU A 99 -12.40 1.12 2.33
CA GLU A 99 -13.37 2.23 2.25
C GLU A 99 -12.72 3.62 2.27
N ASN A 100 -11.48 3.73 2.77
CA ASN A 100 -10.74 4.99 2.73
C ASN A 100 -10.17 5.31 1.34
N ILE A 101 -10.01 4.33 0.46
CA ILE A 101 -9.36 4.48 -0.86
C ILE A 101 -10.02 5.58 -1.70
N PRO A 102 -11.36 5.66 -1.86
CA PRO A 102 -11.98 6.72 -2.66
C PRO A 102 -11.64 8.13 -2.16
N LYS A 103 -11.61 8.34 -0.83
CA LYS A 103 -11.23 9.62 -0.22
C LYS A 103 -9.77 9.97 -0.51
N LEU A 104 -8.87 8.99 -0.44
CA LEU A 104 -7.45 9.20 -0.76
C LEU A 104 -7.23 9.49 -2.26
N ILE A 105 -8.01 8.84 -3.14
CA ILE A 105 -7.96 9.11 -4.58
C ILE A 105 -8.46 10.51 -4.91
N GLU A 106 -9.52 10.98 -4.26
CA GLU A 106 -10.03 12.33 -4.45
C GLU A 106 -8.98 13.40 -4.13
N GLU A 107 -8.20 13.17 -3.08
CA GLU A 107 -7.12 14.06 -2.64
C GLU A 107 -5.94 14.13 -3.65
N LEU A 108 -5.79 13.16 -4.57
CA LEU A 108 -4.79 13.23 -5.65
C LEU A 108 -5.07 14.36 -6.66
N LYS A 109 -6.22 15.03 -6.60
CA LYS A 109 -6.46 16.27 -7.35
C LYS A 109 -5.53 17.39 -6.88
N HIS A 110 -5.13 17.38 -5.61
CA HIS A 110 -4.31 18.41 -4.98
C HIS A 110 -2.88 17.97 -4.69
N ALA A 111 -2.63 16.65 -4.64
CA ALA A 111 -1.32 16.06 -4.41
C ALA A 111 -0.91 15.05 -5.50
N ASP A 112 0.31 14.55 -5.46
CA ASP A 112 0.80 13.46 -6.32
C ASP A 112 0.91 12.13 -5.54
N VAL A 113 1.03 12.21 -4.21
CA VAL A 113 0.94 11.09 -3.27
C VAL A 113 0.05 11.46 -2.10
N VAL A 114 -0.80 10.53 -1.69
CA VAL A 114 -1.65 10.66 -0.50
C VAL A 114 -1.37 9.49 0.44
N ASN A 115 -0.89 9.79 1.63
CA ASN A 115 -0.64 8.81 2.68
C ASN A 115 -1.81 8.75 3.65
N GLY A 116 -2.29 7.54 3.97
CA GLY A 116 -3.30 7.37 5.00
C GLY A 116 -2.69 7.56 6.39
N LEU A 117 -3.01 8.66 7.06
CA LEU A 117 -2.57 8.93 8.43
C LEU A 117 -3.41 8.11 9.42
N ARG A 118 -2.79 7.18 10.13
CA ARG A 118 -3.46 6.39 11.16
C ARG A 118 -3.86 7.28 12.34
N VAL A 119 -5.15 7.55 12.49
CA VAL A 119 -5.72 8.17 13.68
C VAL A 119 -6.25 7.11 14.65
N ASP A 120 -6.30 7.43 15.94
CA ASP A 120 -6.78 6.55 17.01
C ASP A 120 -6.09 5.18 17.03
N ARG A 121 -4.76 5.20 17.04
CA ARG A 121 -3.93 3.99 16.98
C ARG A 121 -4.26 3.06 18.15
N LYS A 122 -4.70 1.86 17.82
CA LYS A 122 -4.92 0.75 18.75
C LYS A 122 -3.66 -0.10 19.00
N ASP A 123 -2.49 0.47 18.75
CA ASP A 123 -1.20 -0.17 19.04
C ASP A 123 -0.86 -0.03 20.54
N GLY A 124 -0.01 -0.92 21.06
CA GLY A 124 0.54 -0.79 22.41
C GLY A 124 1.36 0.51 22.60
N ILE A 125 1.39 1.03 23.83
CA ILE A 125 1.99 2.33 24.19
C ILE A 125 3.46 2.42 23.73
N THR A 126 4.24 1.36 23.89
CA THR A 126 5.64 1.28 23.46
C THR A 126 5.80 1.50 21.96
N ARG A 127 4.96 0.83 21.16
CA ARG A 127 4.96 0.94 19.69
C ARG A 127 4.52 2.32 19.21
N VAL A 128 3.63 2.98 19.96
CA VAL A 128 3.26 4.38 19.70
C VAL A 128 4.45 5.31 19.96
N LEU A 129 5.19 5.12 21.06
CA LEU A 129 6.37 5.91 21.38
C LEU A 129 7.50 5.73 20.36
N GLU A 130 7.85 4.48 20.03
CA GLU A 130 8.86 4.17 19.00
C GLU A 130 8.51 4.84 17.66
N SER A 131 7.25 4.78 17.27
CA SER A 131 6.79 5.43 16.05
C SER A 131 6.87 6.95 16.13
N LYS A 132 6.58 7.56 17.28
CA LYS A 132 6.72 9.02 17.47
C LYS A 132 8.17 9.46 17.34
N ILE A 133 9.10 8.74 17.98
CA ILE A 133 10.54 9.01 17.88
C ILE A 133 11.00 8.84 16.43
N TYR A 134 10.62 7.75 15.77
CA TYR A 134 10.98 7.51 14.37
C TYR A 134 10.49 8.65 13.46
N ASN A 135 9.20 9.01 13.56
CA ASN A 135 8.65 10.08 12.73
C ASN A 135 9.28 11.45 13.07
N LEU A 136 9.62 11.73 14.33
CA LEU A 136 10.34 12.95 14.71
C LEU A 136 11.72 13.03 14.04
N LEU A 137 12.50 11.95 14.10
CA LEU A 137 13.81 11.88 13.45
C LEU A 137 13.68 12.04 11.93
N VAL A 138 12.69 11.40 11.31
CA VAL A 138 12.44 11.55 9.86
C VAL A 138 12.12 12.99 9.49
N ARG A 139 11.24 13.65 10.24
CA ARG A 139 10.91 15.07 10.01
C ARG A 139 12.14 15.97 10.14
N PHE A 140 12.94 15.75 11.17
CA PHE A 140 14.17 16.51 11.42
C PHE A 140 15.22 16.32 10.31
N PHE A 141 15.57 15.08 9.96
CA PHE A 141 16.64 14.81 9.00
C PHE A 141 16.26 15.07 7.54
N PHE A 142 14.98 14.95 7.20
CA PHE A 142 14.53 15.06 5.81
C PHE A 142 13.73 16.34 5.52
N GLY A 143 13.48 17.19 6.51
CA GLY A 143 12.76 18.45 6.33
C GLY A 143 11.32 18.25 5.88
N VAL A 144 10.69 17.15 6.30
CA VAL A 144 9.34 16.76 5.91
C VAL A 144 8.36 16.97 7.06
N ASN A 145 7.10 17.26 6.75
CA ASN A 145 6.08 17.61 7.76
C ASN A 145 5.00 16.54 7.98
N PHE A 146 5.14 15.36 7.38
CA PHE A 146 4.17 14.27 7.58
C PHE A 146 4.37 13.54 8.91
N HIS A 147 3.26 13.05 9.47
CA HIS A 147 3.14 12.48 10.81
C HIS A 147 3.30 10.96 10.83
N ASP A 148 3.06 10.27 9.72
CA ASP A 148 3.12 8.82 9.66
C ASP A 148 3.70 8.27 8.35
N CYS A 149 5.02 8.10 8.29
CA CYS A 149 5.67 7.54 7.10
C CYS A 149 5.34 6.06 6.86
N ASN A 150 4.97 5.33 7.90
CA ASN A 150 4.93 3.86 7.92
C ASN A 150 3.52 3.29 7.70
N SER A 151 2.54 4.10 7.32
CA SER A 151 1.21 3.62 6.99
C SER A 151 1.23 2.57 5.87
N GLY A 152 0.44 1.52 6.04
CA GLY A 152 0.23 0.46 5.07
C GLY A 152 -0.70 0.84 3.93
N LEU A 153 -1.42 1.96 4.02
CA LEU A 153 -2.31 2.45 2.97
C LEU A 153 -1.79 3.76 2.36
N LYS A 154 -1.40 3.71 1.09
CA LYS A 154 -0.87 4.84 0.33
C LYS A 154 -1.44 4.84 -1.09
N VAL A 155 -1.69 6.02 -1.64
CA VAL A 155 -2.16 6.20 -3.02
C VAL A 155 -1.21 7.13 -3.76
N PHE A 156 -0.84 6.76 -4.97
CA PHE A 156 0.13 7.46 -5.81
C PHE A 156 -0.46 7.70 -7.20
N LYS A 157 -0.12 8.83 -7.81
CA LYS A 157 -0.10 8.89 -9.28
C LYS A 157 1.03 7.99 -9.78
N ARG A 158 0.79 7.23 -10.86
CA ARG A 158 1.77 6.32 -11.45
C ARG A 158 3.15 6.97 -11.65
N LYS A 159 3.19 8.19 -12.21
CA LYS A 159 4.43 8.97 -12.44
C LYS A 159 5.35 9.03 -11.22
N VAL A 160 4.79 9.08 -10.01
CA VAL A 160 5.60 9.17 -8.78
C VAL A 160 6.39 7.89 -8.57
N LEU A 161 5.73 6.74 -8.72
CA LEU A 161 6.40 5.45 -8.58
C LEU A 161 7.39 5.22 -9.72
N GLU A 162 7.11 5.67 -10.94
CA GLU A 162 8.08 5.63 -12.05
C GLU A 162 9.37 6.37 -11.70
N ASP A 163 9.27 7.56 -11.08
CA ASP A 163 10.42 8.39 -10.70
C ASP A 163 11.26 7.81 -9.54
N ILE A 164 10.65 7.04 -8.64
CA ILE A 164 11.33 6.60 -7.40
C ILE A 164 11.60 5.11 -7.34
N VAL A 165 10.79 4.25 -7.98
CA VAL A 165 10.81 2.79 -7.74
C VAL A 165 12.16 2.15 -8.05
N GLY A 166 12.86 2.65 -9.08
CA GLY A 166 14.20 2.19 -9.45
C GLY A 166 15.26 2.45 -8.37
N GLN A 167 15.07 3.47 -7.52
CA GLN A 167 16.02 3.90 -6.49
C GLN A 167 15.77 3.24 -5.12
N ILE A 168 14.60 2.63 -4.90
CA ILE A 168 14.24 2.06 -3.60
C ILE A 168 15.05 0.79 -3.34
N LYS A 169 15.87 0.73 -2.30
CA LYS A 169 16.56 -0.51 -1.88
C LYS A 169 15.67 -1.36 -0.95
N ASP A 170 16.04 -2.61 -0.71
CA ASP A 170 15.28 -3.46 0.20
C ASP A 170 15.14 -2.81 1.59
N GLY A 171 13.93 -2.91 2.16
CA GLY A 171 13.57 -2.22 3.41
C GLY A 171 13.31 -0.71 3.29
N TRP A 172 13.41 -0.09 2.10
CA TRP A 172 13.16 1.33 1.90
C TRP A 172 11.71 1.70 1.55
N HIS A 173 10.76 0.77 1.58
CA HIS A 173 9.33 1.08 1.39
C HIS A 173 8.79 2.13 2.39
N ARG A 174 9.40 2.25 3.57
CA ARG A 174 9.14 3.32 4.57
C ARG A 174 9.60 4.72 4.15
N TYR A 175 10.51 4.81 3.18
CA TYR A 175 11.08 6.07 2.71
C TYR A 175 10.46 6.56 1.39
N VAL A 176 9.43 5.88 0.86
CA VAL A 176 8.81 6.25 -0.43
C VAL A 176 8.25 7.67 -0.44
N LEU A 177 7.68 8.13 0.68
CA LEU A 177 7.17 9.51 0.79
C LEU A 177 8.30 10.53 0.74
N ILE A 178 9.42 10.23 1.42
CA ILE A 178 10.60 11.09 1.44
C ILE A 178 11.24 11.16 0.05
N LEU A 179 11.35 10.02 -0.63
CA LEU A 179 11.87 9.96 -1.99
C LEU A 179 10.97 10.74 -2.96
N ALA A 180 9.65 10.66 -2.81
CA ALA A 180 8.70 11.44 -3.60
C ALA A 180 8.92 12.95 -3.40
N VAL A 181 9.02 13.42 -2.15
CA VAL A 181 9.32 14.84 -1.85
C VAL A 181 10.66 15.27 -2.43
N LYS A 182 11.71 14.44 -2.29
CA LYS A 182 13.04 14.74 -2.86
C LYS A 182 13.04 14.83 -4.38
N LYS A 183 12.10 14.18 -5.06
CA LYS A 183 11.87 14.29 -6.50
C LYS A 183 10.93 15.44 -6.88
N GLY A 184 10.50 16.26 -5.92
CA GLY A 184 9.63 17.42 -6.14
C GLY A 184 8.15 17.10 -6.21
N HIS A 185 7.71 15.89 -5.85
CA HIS A 185 6.29 15.53 -5.84
C HIS A 185 5.59 16.09 -4.61
N ARG A 186 4.32 16.48 -4.78
CA ARG A 186 3.49 16.93 -3.66
C ARG A 186 2.95 15.73 -2.89
N VAL A 187 3.23 15.67 -1.60
CA VAL A 187 2.79 14.60 -0.70
C VAL A 187 1.88 15.20 0.36
N THR A 188 0.74 14.57 0.61
CA THR A 188 -0.20 14.96 1.68
C THR A 188 -0.64 13.75 2.50
N GLU A 189 -1.28 14.03 3.63
CA GLU A 189 -1.80 13.04 4.57
C GLU A 189 -3.30 13.21 4.75
N VAL A 190 -4.02 12.09 4.78
CA VAL A 190 -5.46 12.08 5.05
C VAL A 190 -5.73 11.17 6.24
N PRO A 191 -6.41 11.66 7.30
CA PRO A 191 -6.81 10.82 8.42
C PRO A 191 -7.64 9.62 7.98
N ILE A 192 -7.22 8.44 8.44
CA ILE A 192 -7.90 7.15 8.25
C ILE A 192 -7.98 6.39 9.57
N ARG A 193 -9.08 5.64 9.75
CA ARG A 193 -9.27 4.79 10.92
C ARG A 193 -8.35 3.57 10.85
N HIS A 194 -7.71 3.23 11.96
CA HIS A 194 -6.85 2.05 12.09
C HIS A 194 -7.53 0.96 12.94
N TYR A 195 -7.55 -0.27 12.44
CA TYR A 195 -8.13 -1.41 13.15
C TYR A 195 -7.06 -2.24 13.87
N THR A 196 -7.45 -2.97 14.91
CA THR A 196 -6.58 -3.97 15.55
C THR A 196 -6.33 -5.12 14.58
N ARG A 197 -5.16 -5.75 14.70
CA ARG A 197 -4.89 -7.03 14.04
C ARG A 197 -5.81 -8.12 14.59
#